data_AF-A0A8T0CG97-F1
#
_entry.id   AF-A0A8T0CG97-F1
#
_cell.length_a   1.000
_cell.length_b   1.000
_cell.length_c   1.000
_cell.angle_alpha   90.00
_cell.angle_beta   90.00
_cell.angle_gamma   90.00
#
_symmetry.space_group_name_H-M   'P 1'
#
loop_
_entity.id
_entity.type
_entity.pdbx_description
1 polymer ?
#
loop_
_entity_poly.entity_id
_entity_poly.type
_entity_poly.pdbx_seq_one_letter_code
_entity_poly.pdbx_strand_id
1 'polypeptide(L)' 'MTDIFEGSIIRSSRRLDEFLSQLRAAANAVGETNLENKFAAASESLRRGIMFANSLYL' A
#
# COMPACT_ATOMS: atom_id res chain seq x y z
N MET A 1 -8.80 11.59 17.50
CA MET A 1 -7.65 10.83 16.95
C MET A 1 -7.51 9.57 17.78
N THR A 2 -7.12 8.46 17.16
CA THR A 2 -7.27 7.10 17.69
C THR A 2 -6.29 6.78 18.82
N ASP A 3 -6.58 5.81 19.67
CA ASP A 3 -5.63 5.27 20.67
C ASP A 3 -4.62 4.26 20.08
N ILE A 4 -4.52 4.16 18.75
CA ILE A 4 -3.62 3.22 18.06
C ILE A 4 -2.20 3.81 18.01
N PHE A 5 -1.21 3.01 18.41
CA PHE A 5 0.20 3.37 18.28
C PHE A 5 0.61 3.68 16.83
N GLU A 6 1.43 4.72 16.65
CA GLU A 6 1.89 5.22 15.35
C GLU A 6 2.67 4.16 14.57
N GLY A 7 3.51 3.39 15.26
CA GLY A 7 4.23 2.27 14.65
C GLY A 7 3.29 1.18 14.12
N SER A 8 2.13 0.99 14.76
CA SER A 8 1.10 0.06 14.27
C SER A 8 0.39 0.61 13.04
N ILE A 9 0.18 1.92 12.95
CA ILE A 9 -0.35 2.58 11.75
C ILE A 9 0.63 2.41 10.58
N ILE A 10 1.93 2.69 10.78
CA ILE A 10 2.96 2.54 9.76
C ILE A 10 3.02 1.10 9.24
N ARG A 11 3.05 0.11 10.15
CA ARG A 11 3.03 -1.31 9.76
C ARG A 11 1.77 -1.69 8.99
N SER A 12 0.61 -1.20 9.41
CA SER A 12 -0.66 -1.49 8.74
C SER A 12 -0.72 -0.87 7.34
N SER A 13 -0.21 0.34 7.16
CA SER A 13 -0.12 0.98 5.84
C SER A 13 0.84 0.26 4.89
N ARG A 14 1.96 -0.27 5.38
CA ARG A 14 2.85 -1.12 4.55
C ARG A 14 2.18 -2.42 4.12
N ARG A 15 1.48 -3.09 5.04
CA ARG A 15 0.69 -4.29 4.73
C ARG A 15 -0.44 -3.99 3.72
N LEU A 16 -1.05 -2.81 3.83
CA LEU A 16 -2.07 -2.37 2.89
C LEU A 16 -1.50 -2.18 1.48
N ASP A 17 -0.31 -1.60 1.35
CA ASP A 17 0.36 -1.43 0.06
C ASP A 17 0.72 -2.77 -0.60
N GLU A 18 1.24 -3.73 0.18
CA GLU A 18 1.47 -5.11 -0.30
C GLU A 18 0.17 -5.78 -0.76
N PHE A 19 -0.92 -5.59 -0.02
CA PHE A 19 -2.23 -6.11 -0.38
C PHE A 19 -2.77 -5.49 -1.67
N LEU A 20 -2.61 -4.17 -1.87
CA LEU A 20 -2.99 -3.51 -3.13
C LEU A 20 -2.20 -4.05 -4.32
N SER A 21 -0.92 -4.39 -4.13
CA SER A 21 -0.11 -5.03 -5.17
C SER A 21 -0.64 -6.42 -5.54
N GLN A 22 -1.11 -7.20 -4.56
CA GLN A 22 -1.72 -8.52 -4.81
C GLN A 22 -3.07 -8.36 -5.54
N LEU A 23 -3.90 -7.40 -5.14
CA LEU A 23 -5.17 -7.11 -5.80
C LEU A 23 -4.98 -6.61 -7.25
N ARG A 24 -3.95 -5.81 -7.50
CA ARG A 24 -3.57 -5.40 -8.85
C ARG A 24 -3.23 -6.61 -9.74
N ALA A 25 -2.44 -7.54 -9.23
CA ALA A 25 -2.11 -8.78 -9.95
C ALA A 25 -3.36 -9.65 -10.22
N ALA A 26 -4.26 -9.74 -9.24
CA ALA A 26 -5.53 -10.44 -9.41
C ALA A 26 -6.44 -9.76 -10.45
N ALA A 27 -6.54 -8.43 -10.44
CA ALA A 27 -7.32 -7.66 -11.42
C ALA A 27 -6.77 -7.86 -12.84
N ASN A 28 -5.45 -7.87 -13.00
CA ASN A 28 -4.79 -8.17 -14.27
C ASN A 28 -5.13 -9.59 -14.75
N ALA A 29 -5.06 -10.60 -13.87
CA ALA A 29 -5.40 -11.98 -14.20
C ALA A 29 -6.87 -12.17 -14.63
N VAL A 30 -7.79 -11.34 -14.11
CA VAL A 30 -9.21 -11.34 -14.51
C VAL A 30 -9.46 -10.54 -15.80
N GLY A 31 -8.52 -9.67 -16.20
CA GLY A 31 -8.67 -8.78 -17.36
C GLY A 31 -9.38 -7.45 -17.06
N GLU A 32 -9.48 -7.07 -15.78
CA GLU A 32 -10.14 -5.84 -15.33
C GLU A 32 -9.17 -4.67 -15.21
N THR A 33 -8.88 -4.02 -16.35
CA THR A 33 -7.89 -2.93 -16.45
C THR A 33 -8.24 -1.70 -15.60
N ASN A 34 -9.52 -1.37 -15.46
CA ASN A 34 -9.96 -0.25 -14.63
C ASN A 34 -9.61 -0.47 -13.16
N LEU A 35 -9.78 -1.70 -12.69
CA LEU A 35 -9.53 -2.08 -11.32
C LEU A 35 -8.02 -2.16 -11.05
N GLU A 36 -7.24 -2.68 -12.01
CA GLU A 36 -5.78 -2.65 -11.97
C GLU A 36 -5.25 -1.22 -11.80
N ASN A 37 -5.69 -0.29 -12.64
CA ASN A 37 -5.27 1.11 -12.60
C ASN A 37 -5.66 1.79 -11.29
N LYS A 38 -6.86 1.47 -10.77
CA LYS A 38 -7.34 2.00 -9.49
C LYS A 38 -6.47 1.53 -8.32
N PHE A 39 -6.06 0.26 -8.29
CA PHE A 39 -5.16 -0.26 -7.26
C PHE A 39 -3.74 0.30 -7.39
N ALA A 40 -3.25 0.51 -8.62
CA ALA A 40 -1.97 1.17 -8.85
C ALA A 40 -1.96 2.61 -8.30
N ALA A 41 -2.98 3.41 -8.63
CA ALA A 41 -3.11 4.78 -8.12
C ALA A 41 -3.28 4.84 -6.58
N ALA A 42 -4.02 3.88 -6.01
CA ALA A 42 -4.17 3.78 -4.55
C ALA A 42 -2.83 3.49 -3.85
N SER A 43 -2.03 2.56 -4.39
CA SER A 43 -0.69 2.24 -3.88
C SER A 43 0.25 3.44 -3.96
N GLU A 44 0.23 4.17 -5.08
CA GLU A 44 1.03 5.39 -5.25
C GLU A 44 0.66 6.47 -4.21
N SER A 45 -0.64 6.68 -3.96
CA SER A 45 -1.11 7.66 -2.97
C SER A 45 -0.68 7.38 -1.52
N LEU A 46 -0.40 6.10 -1.20
CA LEU A 46 0.06 5.66 0.11
C LEU A 46 1.57 5.88 0.31
N ARG A 47 2.36 5.82 -0.77
CA ARG A 47 3.83 5.85 -0.75
C ARG A 47 4.40 7.24 -0.52
N ARG A 48 4.20 7.79 0.67
CA ARG A 48 4.65 9.14 1.05
C ARG A 48 5.15 9.23 2.49
N GLY A 49 6.15 10.11 2.69
CA GLY A 49 6.63 10.51 4.01
C GLY A 49 7.16 9.36 4.87
N ILE A 50 6.89 9.44 6.18
CA ILE A 50 7.46 8.52 7.18
C ILE A 50 7.02 7.06 7.04
N MET A 51 5.90 6.78 6.35
CA MET A 51 5.39 5.41 6.22
C MET A 51 6.30 4.51 5.35
N PHE A 52 7.06 5.11 4.43
CA PHE A 52 7.94 4.42 3.47
C PHE A 52 9.40 4.88 3.55
N ALA A 53 9.81 5.45 4.69
CA ALA A 53 11.22 5.70 4.94
C ALA A 53 12.02 4.38 4.94
N ASN A 54 13.21 4.41 4.35
CA ASN A 54 14.12 3.26 4.35
C ASN A 54 14.64 2.96 5.76
N SER A 55 15.05 1.71 5.96
CA SER A 55 15.83 1.32 7.14
C SER A 55 17.11 2.16 7.22
N LEU A 56 17.60 2.38 8.44
CA LEU A 56 18.90 3.00 8.67
C LEU A 56 20.07 2.04 8.39
N TYR A 57 19.77 0.75 8.22
CA TYR A 57 20.72 -0.27 7.78
C TYR A 57 20.58 -0.43 6.26
N LEU A 58 21.63 -0.04 5.52
CA LEU A 58 21.75 -0.16 4.07
C LEU A 58 22.28 -1.55 3.68
#